data_AF-A0A952B9L4-F1
#
_entry.id   AF-A0A952B9L4-F1
#
_cell.length_a   1.000
_cell.length_b   1.000
_cell.length_c   1.000
_cell.angle_alpha   90.00
_cell.angle_beta   90.00
_cell.angle_gamma   90.00
#
_symmetry.space_group_name_H-M   'P 1'
#
loop_
_entity.id
_entity.type
_entity.pdbx_description
1 polymer ?
#
loop_
_entity_poly.entity_id
_entity_poly.type
_entity_poly.pdbx_seq_one_letter_code
_entity_poly.pdbx_strand_id
1 'polypeptide(L)'
;METNNPQARPGQRAAAAERAVLVSLPFSRNSRDDDSVEFRRLAEAAGAQVCDVLCARPRRIDAATYVGTGKVEEIREAIVREDANLVLVNQDLTPVQERNLEKTLSCRVLDRTGLILDIFAQRARSHEGKLQVELAQLEHLATRLVRGWTHLERQKGGIGLRGPGETQLETDRRLVRVRIRRLHRRLDKVRVQRAIRRKARRKVPIATVSLVGYTNAGKSSLFNRLTQAQVLVADQLFAT
;
A
#
# COMPACT_ATOMS: atom_id res chain seq x y z
N MET A 1 -18.29 20.92 44.61
CA MET A 1 -17.05 20.12 44.74
C MET A 1 -16.71 19.62 43.34
N GLU A 2 -15.97 20.45 42.62
CA GLU A 2 -15.41 20.12 41.30
C GLU A 2 -14.18 19.23 41.52
N THR A 3 -14.24 17.99 41.03
CA THR A 3 -13.03 17.18 40.84
C THR A 3 -12.69 17.19 39.36
N ASN A 4 -11.91 18.21 39.02
CA ASN A 4 -11.13 18.36 37.81
C ASN A 4 -10.11 17.21 37.73
N ASN A 5 -10.14 16.40 36.67
CA ASN A 5 -9.10 15.40 36.40
C ASN A 5 -8.42 15.72 35.06
N PRO A 6 -7.24 16.38 35.06
CA PRO A 6 -6.54 16.74 33.84
C PRO A 6 -5.32 15.82 33.64
N GLN A 7 -5.48 14.67 32.98
CA GLN A 7 -4.33 13.93 32.42
C GLN A 7 -4.71 13.20 31.12
N ALA A 8 -5.01 13.96 30.06
CA ALA A 8 -4.94 13.43 28.70
C ALA A 8 -3.48 13.48 28.23
N ARG A 9 -2.90 12.31 27.93
CA ARG A 9 -1.53 12.17 27.41
C ARG A 9 -1.43 12.86 26.03
N PRO A 10 -0.40 13.69 25.75
CA PRO A 10 -0.21 14.26 24.43
C PRO A 10 0.41 13.17 23.53
N GLY A 11 -0.35 12.63 22.58
CA GLY A 11 0.22 11.62 21.68
C GLY A 11 -0.72 10.80 20.81
N GLN A 12 -2.03 10.99 20.86
CA GLN A 12 -2.95 10.35 19.91
C GLN A 12 -3.99 11.36 19.44
N ARG A 13 -3.61 12.22 18.50
CA ARG A 13 -4.57 12.59 17.46
C ARG A 13 -4.84 11.29 16.71
N ALA A 14 -6.07 10.78 16.78
CA ALA A 14 -6.53 9.84 15.76
C ALA A 14 -6.17 10.49 14.43
N ALA A 15 -5.28 9.86 13.65
CA ALA A 15 -4.91 10.38 12.35
C ALA A 15 -6.21 10.60 11.60
N ALA A 16 -6.54 11.86 11.27
CA ALA A 16 -7.75 12.15 10.51
C ALA A 16 -7.69 11.32 9.24
N ALA A 17 -8.81 10.68 8.88
CA ALA A 17 -8.87 9.84 7.69
C ALA A 17 -8.35 10.64 6.47
N GLU A 18 -7.42 10.05 5.72
CA GLU A 18 -6.87 10.71 4.53
C GLU A 18 -8.01 10.86 3.51
N ARG A 19 -8.28 12.10 3.07
CA ARG A 19 -9.31 12.42 2.08
C ARG A 19 -8.76 12.09 0.70
N ALA A 20 -9.38 11.12 0.05
CA ALA A 20 -8.87 10.53 -1.17
C ALA A 20 -9.76 10.80 -2.40
N VAL A 21 -9.12 11.14 -3.52
CA VAL A 21 -9.74 11.07 -4.86
C VAL A 21 -9.32 9.77 -5.53
N LEU A 22 -10.29 8.97 -5.95
CA LEU A 22 -10.04 7.74 -6.71
C LEU A 22 -9.97 8.05 -8.21
N VAL A 23 -8.97 7.51 -8.89
CA VAL A 23 -8.87 7.52 -10.35
C VAL A 23 -9.03 6.10 -10.85
N SER A 24 -10.20 5.81 -11.42
CA SER A 24 -10.51 4.50 -11.99
C SER A 24 -10.29 4.50 -13.51
N LEU A 25 -9.56 3.49 -13.98
CA LEU A 25 -9.16 3.31 -15.38
C LEU A 25 -9.71 1.98 -15.90
N PRO A 26 -11.01 1.88 -16.19
CA PRO A 26 -11.63 0.62 -16.59
C PRO A 26 -11.11 0.20 -17.97
N PHE A 27 -10.59 -1.03 -18.06
CA PHE A 27 -10.08 -1.63 -19.30
C PHE A 27 -11.19 -2.00 -20.29
N SER A 28 -12.44 -2.17 -19.82
CA SER A 28 -13.58 -2.58 -20.66
C SER A 28 -14.82 -1.69 -20.47
N ARG A 29 -15.71 -1.68 -21.46
CA ARG A 29 -17.02 -1.01 -21.36
C ARG A 29 -17.93 -1.63 -20.30
N ASN A 30 -17.77 -2.93 -20.02
CA ASN A 30 -18.64 -3.71 -19.13
C ASN A 30 -18.10 -3.90 -17.70
N SER A 31 -16.85 -3.51 -17.40
CA SER A 31 -16.22 -3.71 -16.07
C SER A 31 -16.27 -2.47 -15.16
N ARG A 32 -16.91 -1.37 -15.60
CA ARG A 32 -16.81 -0.07 -14.91
C ARG A 32 -17.29 -0.10 -13.46
N ASP A 33 -18.43 -0.73 -13.23
CA ASP A 33 -19.09 -0.65 -11.93
C ASP A 33 -18.43 -1.56 -10.91
N ASP A 34 -17.97 -2.75 -11.32
CA ASP A 34 -17.39 -3.71 -10.38
C ASP A 34 -15.95 -3.33 -9.98
N ASP A 35 -15.10 -2.93 -10.94
CA ASP A 35 -13.69 -2.58 -10.67
C ASP A 35 -13.56 -1.33 -9.79
N SER A 36 -14.44 -0.34 -9.97
CA SER A 36 -14.42 0.91 -9.20
C SER A 36 -15.00 0.71 -7.79
N VAL A 37 -16.02 -0.13 -7.65
CA VAL A 37 -16.60 -0.50 -6.35
C VAL A 37 -15.60 -1.32 -5.53
N GLU A 38 -14.93 -2.29 -6.15
CA GLU A 38 -13.88 -3.07 -5.49
C GLU A 38 -12.74 -2.16 -4.99
N PHE A 39 -12.25 -1.25 -5.85
CA PHE A 39 -11.15 -0.37 -5.47
C PHE A 39 -11.55 0.66 -4.41
N ARG A 40 -12.79 1.15 -4.41
CA ARG A 40 -13.34 1.96 -3.32
C ARG A 40 -13.31 1.19 -1.99
N ARG A 41 -13.76 -0.07 -1.99
CA ARG A 41 -13.70 -0.92 -0.79
C ARG A 41 -12.27 -1.16 -0.31
N LEU A 42 -11.29 -1.22 -1.22
CA LEU A 42 -9.86 -1.28 -0.84
C LEU A 42 -9.43 0.00 -0.13
N ALA A 43 -9.78 1.17 -0.69
CA ALA A 43 -9.45 2.47 -0.10
C ALA A 43 -10.04 2.62 1.31
N GLU A 44 -11.32 2.29 1.46
CA GLU A 44 -12.01 2.32 2.76
C GLU A 44 -11.39 1.32 3.76
N ALA A 45 -11.01 0.12 3.29
CA ALA A 45 -10.32 -0.87 4.11
C ALA A 45 -8.91 -0.46 4.56
N ALA A 46 -8.29 0.51 3.88
CA ALA A 46 -7.04 1.16 4.28
C ALA A 46 -7.25 2.36 5.21
N GLY A 47 -8.50 2.77 5.45
CA GLY A 47 -8.85 3.92 6.28
C GLY A 47 -8.93 5.26 5.53
N ALA A 48 -8.94 5.26 4.19
CA ALA A 48 -9.11 6.47 3.40
C ALA A 48 -10.60 6.85 3.28
N GLN A 49 -10.88 8.16 3.33
CA GLN A 49 -12.21 8.72 3.06
C GLN A 49 -12.29 9.10 1.57
N VAL A 50 -12.97 8.28 0.78
CA VAL A 50 -13.13 8.52 -0.66
C VAL A 50 -14.15 9.64 -0.89
N CYS A 51 -13.66 10.80 -1.35
CA CYS A 51 -14.48 12.00 -1.57
C CYS A 51 -15.02 12.08 -3.01
N ASP A 52 -14.23 11.66 -4.00
CA ASP A 52 -14.65 11.66 -5.41
C ASP A 52 -14.06 10.47 -6.18
N VAL A 53 -14.70 10.09 -7.30
CA VAL A 53 -14.25 9.02 -8.20
C VAL A 53 -14.25 9.52 -9.63
N LEU A 54 -13.05 9.72 -10.16
CA LEU A 54 -12.85 10.15 -11.53
C LEU A 54 -12.60 8.93 -12.42
N CYS A 55 -13.39 8.81 -13.48
CA CYS A 55 -13.16 7.78 -14.50
C CYS A 55 -12.30 8.34 -15.63
N ALA A 56 -11.19 7.67 -15.88
CA ALA A 56 -10.29 7.98 -16.97
C ALA A 56 -10.29 6.86 -18.02
N ARG A 57 -10.37 7.24 -19.29
CA ARG A 57 -10.32 6.31 -20.44
C ARG A 57 -9.32 6.81 -21.46
N PRO A 58 -8.02 6.68 -21.16
CA PRO A 58 -7.02 7.08 -22.12
C PRO A 58 -7.15 6.24 -23.38
N ARG A 59 -7.20 6.88 -24.56
CA ARG A 59 -7.05 6.16 -25.85
C ARG A 59 -5.68 5.50 -25.96
N ARG A 60 -4.67 6.08 -25.28
CA ARG A 60 -3.30 5.58 -25.13
C ARG A 60 -2.77 6.00 -23.76
N ILE A 61 -2.08 5.09 -23.07
CA ILE A 61 -1.43 5.40 -21.79
C ILE A 61 -0.33 6.43 -22.01
N ASP A 62 -0.33 7.47 -21.20
CA ASP A 62 0.72 8.48 -21.19
C ASP A 62 1.96 7.96 -20.44
N ALA A 63 3.12 8.04 -21.06
CA ALA A 63 4.35 7.54 -20.47
C ALA A 63 4.79 8.35 -19.23
N ALA A 64 4.37 9.62 -19.14
CA ALA A 64 4.77 10.52 -18.07
C ALA A 64 3.81 10.51 -16.88
N THR A 65 2.51 10.32 -17.07
CA THR A 65 1.50 10.45 -15.99
C THR A 65 0.41 9.38 -16.02
N TYR A 66 0.52 8.38 -16.90
CA TYR A 66 -0.48 7.33 -17.17
C TYR A 66 -1.76 7.85 -17.86
N VAL A 67 -2.27 8.99 -17.43
CA VAL A 67 -3.45 9.69 -17.98
C VAL A 67 -3.04 10.89 -18.85
N GLY A 68 -3.95 11.41 -19.66
CA GLY A 68 -3.68 12.62 -20.45
C GLY A 68 -3.73 13.90 -19.60
N THR A 69 -3.11 14.98 -20.09
CA THR A 69 -3.04 16.29 -19.42
C THR A 69 -4.40 16.84 -18.98
N GLY A 70 -5.43 16.73 -19.83
CA GLY A 70 -6.78 17.18 -19.47
C GLY A 70 -7.36 16.42 -18.27
N LYS A 71 -7.03 15.13 -18.11
CA LYS A 71 -7.48 14.36 -16.94
C LYS A 71 -6.65 14.68 -15.70
N VAL A 72 -5.36 15.00 -15.85
CA VAL A 72 -4.54 15.50 -14.73
C VAL A 72 -5.14 16.79 -14.18
N GLU A 73 -5.59 17.67 -15.06
CA GLU A 73 -6.24 18.93 -14.67
C GLU A 73 -7.57 18.69 -13.94
N GLU A 74 -8.41 17.80 -14.47
CA GLU A 74 -9.65 17.38 -13.80
C GLU A 74 -9.41 16.78 -12.41
N ILE A 75 -8.33 16.00 -12.24
CA ILE A 75 -7.91 15.48 -10.94
C ILE A 75 -7.49 16.63 -10.01
N ARG A 76 -6.74 17.61 -10.52
CA ARG A 76 -6.32 18.80 -9.75
C ARG A 76 -7.52 19.61 -9.26
N GLU A 77 -8.51 19.81 -10.12
CA GLU A 77 -9.76 20.48 -9.75
C GLU A 77 -10.54 19.72 -8.68
N ALA A 78 -10.62 18.39 -8.79
CA ALA A 78 -11.26 17.56 -7.77
C ALA A 78 -10.51 17.60 -6.43
N ILE A 79 -9.18 17.61 -6.44
CA ILE A 79 -8.36 17.75 -5.21
C ILE A 79 -8.70 19.05 -4.50
N VAL A 80 -8.77 20.17 -5.23
CA VAL A 80 -9.09 21.48 -4.64
C VAL A 80 -10.53 21.56 -4.16
N ARG A 81 -11.48 21.04 -4.95
CA ARG A 81 -12.91 21.03 -4.62
C ARG A 81 -13.20 20.21 -3.37
N GLU A 82 -12.54 19.05 -3.23
CA GLU A 82 -12.79 18.10 -2.17
C GLU A 82 -11.78 18.18 -1.01
N ASP A 83 -10.86 19.14 -1.03
CA ASP A 83 -9.76 19.28 -0.05
C ASP A 83 -9.05 17.93 0.21
N ALA A 84 -8.72 17.23 -0.88
CA ALA A 84 -8.12 15.91 -0.83
C ALA A 84 -6.60 15.99 -0.62
N ASN A 85 -6.06 15.07 0.17
CA ASN A 85 -4.62 14.98 0.44
C ASN A 85 -3.99 13.67 -0.08
N LEU A 86 -4.81 12.82 -0.71
CA LEU A 86 -4.40 11.56 -1.31
C LEU A 86 -5.08 11.35 -2.67
N VAL A 87 -4.32 10.88 -3.65
CA VAL A 87 -4.86 10.39 -4.92
C VAL A 87 -4.57 8.91 -5.03
N LEU A 88 -5.61 8.12 -5.23
CA LEU A 88 -5.55 6.67 -5.36
C LEU A 88 -5.79 6.27 -6.81
N VAL A 89 -4.80 5.67 -7.46
CA VAL A 89 -4.91 5.26 -8.87
C VAL A 89 -5.14 3.75 -8.95
N ASN A 90 -6.23 3.34 -9.58
CA ASN A 90 -6.62 1.93 -9.72
C ASN A 90 -5.81 1.17 -10.78
N GLN A 91 -4.50 1.41 -10.87
CA GLN A 91 -3.55 0.77 -11.77
C GLN A 91 -2.16 0.82 -11.16
N ASP A 92 -1.27 -0.08 -11.56
CA ASP A 92 0.12 -0.03 -11.16
C ASP A 92 0.85 1.08 -11.92
N LEU A 93 1.48 1.98 -11.18
CA LEU A 93 2.20 3.12 -11.76
C LEU A 93 3.69 2.84 -11.80
N THR A 94 4.33 3.20 -12.90
CA THR A 94 5.80 3.27 -12.91
C THR A 94 6.30 4.36 -11.96
N PRO A 95 7.53 4.25 -11.41
CA PRO A 95 8.10 5.29 -10.54
C PRO A 95 8.13 6.70 -11.15
N VAL A 96 8.24 6.79 -12.48
CA VAL A 96 8.24 8.08 -13.19
C VAL A 96 6.83 8.65 -13.25
N GLN A 97 5.83 7.82 -13.52
CA GLN A 97 4.42 8.24 -13.57
C GLN A 97 3.94 8.77 -12.22
N GLU A 98 4.19 8.02 -11.15
CA GLU A 98 3.81 8.44 -9.79
C GLU A 98 4.46 9.76 -9.43
N ARG A 99 5.78 9.89 -9.62
CA ARG A 99 6.51 11.12 -9.32
C ARG A 99 5.97 12.33 -10.09
N ASN A 100 5.67 12.17 -11.37
CA ASN A 100 5.16 13.26 -12.19
C ASN A 100 3.75 13.66 -11.75
N LEU A 101 2.89 12.68 -11.45
CA LEU A 101 1.57 12.94 -10.88
C LEU A 101 1.69 13.69 -9.53
N GLU A 102 2.54 13.23 -8.61
CA GLU A 102 2.74 13.91 -7.31
C GLU A 102 3.21 15.36 -7.49
N LYS A 103 4.15 15.59 -8.41
CA LYS A 103 4.65 16.94 -8.72
C LYS A 103 3.57 17.84 -9.32
N THR A 104 2.81 17.33 -10.29
CA THR A 104 1.81 18.12 -11.00
C THR A 104 0.59 18.39 -10.12
N LEU A 105 0.19 17.43 -9.29
CA LEU A 105 -0.97 17.52 -8.42
C LEU A 105 -0.65 18.15 -7.06
N SER A 106 0.64 18.23 -6.68
CA SER A 106 1.10 18.67 -5.35
C SER A 106 0.43 17.90 -4.20
N CYS A 107 0.13 16.63 -4.45
CA CYS A 107 -0.62 15.73 -3.57
C CYS A 107 0.06 14.37 -3.57
N ARG A 108 -0.04 13.63 -2.46
CA ARG A 108 0.47 12.25 -2.37
C ARG A 108 -0.31 11.36 -3.36
N VAL A 109 0.40 10.54 -4.12
CA VAL A 109 -0.20 9.60 -5.08
C VAL A 109 0.17 8.18 -4.66
N LEU A 110 -0.81 7.29 -4.62
CA LEU A 110 -0.61 5.87 -4.33
C LEU A 110 -1.25 5.04 -5.44
N ASP A 111 -0.48 4.08 -5.95
CA ASP A 111 -0.98 3.10 -6.91
C ASP A 111 -1.72 1.94 -6.22
N ARG A 112 -2.30 1.05 -7.02
CA ARG A 112 -3.04 -0.10 -6.50
C ARG A 112 -2.17 -1.01 -5.64
N THR A 113 -0.93 -1.27 -6.06
CA THR A 113 0.03 -2.08 -5.28
C THR A 113 0.34 -1.45 -3.93
N GLY A 114 0.64 -0.15 -3.88
CA GLY A 114 0.91 0.58 -2.65
C GLY A 114 -0.25 0.52 -1.67
N LEU A 115 -1.49 0.72 -2.16
CA LEU A 115 -2.69 0.61 -1.34
C LEU A 115 -2.85 -0.79 -0.72
N ILE A 116 -2.64 -1.84 -1.50
CA ILE A 116 -2.71 -3.23 -1.01
C ILE A 116 -1.65 -3.49 0.07
N LEU A 117 -0.42 -2.99 -0.13
CA LEU A 117 0.66 -3.13 0.84
C LEU A 117 0.34 -2.41 2.16
N ASP A 118 -0.28 -1.23 2.10
CA ASP A 118 -0.72 -0.49 3.29
C ASP A 118 -1.80 -1.24 4.07
N ILE A 119 -2.79 -1.82 3.37
CA ILE A 119 -3.80 -2.68 4.00
C ILE A 119 -3.14 -3.89 4.67
N PHE A 120 -2.17 -4.53 4.01
CA PHE A 120 -1.45 -5.65 4.60
C PHE A 120 -0.62 -5.23 5.82
N ALA A 121 -0.03 -4.03 5.82
CA ALA A 121 0.74 -3.55 6.95
C ALA A 121 -0.14 -3.33 8.19
N GLN A 122 -1.34 -2.80 8.00
CA GLN A 122 -2.33 -2.63 9.06
C GLN A 122 -2.82 -3.98 9.64
N ARG A 123 -2.86 -5.03 8.81
CA ARG A 123 -3.41 -6.34 9.17
C ARG A 123 -2.38 -7.37 9.61
N ALA A 124 -1.10 -7.16 9.34
CA ALA A 124 -0.04 -8.10 9.66
C ALA A 124 0.15 -8.25 11.19
N ARG A 125 -0.49 -9.27 11.77
CA ARG A 125 -0.37 -9.58 13.21
C ARG A 125 0.79 -10.52 13.53
N SER A 126 0.97 -11.57 12.71
CA SER A 126 2.00 -12.59 12.94
C SER A 126 3.41 -12.06 12.64
N HIS A 127 4.42 -12.61 13.32
CA HIS A 127 5.81 -12.22 13.07
C HIS A 127 6.22 -12.44 11.61
N GLU A 128 5.84 -13.58 11.03
CA GLU A 128 6.10 -13.91 9.63
C GLU A 128 5.40 -12.94 8.67
N GLY A 129 4.11 -12.67 8.91
CA GLY A 129 3.35 -11.72 8.10
C GLY A 129 3.98 -10.32 8.12
N LYS A 130 4.38 -9.83 9.30
CA LYS A 130 5.08 -8.54 9.42
C LYS A 130 6.37 -8.50 8.60
N LEU A 131 7.16 -9.58 8.62
CA LEU A 131 8.37 -9.67 7.82
C LEU A 131 8.11 -9.69 6.31
N GLN A 132 7.05 -10.39 5.87
CA GLN A 132 6.67 -10.45 4.46
C GLN A 132 6.20 -9.09 3.95
N VAL A 133 5.37 -8.41 4.74
CA VAL A 133 4.85 -7.09 4.37
C VAL A 133 5.96 -6.04 4.38
N GLU A 134 6.82 -6.02 5.41
CA GLU A 134 7.97 -5.10 5.44
C GLU A 134 8.90 -5.32 4.24
N LEU A 135 9.15 -6.59 3.88
CA LEU A 135 9.94 -6.91 2.70
C LEU A 135 9.30 -6.35 1.43
N ALA A 136 8.01 -6.63 1.21
CA ALA A 136 7.30 -6.19 0.02
C ALA A 136 7.23 -4.65 -0.07
N GLN A 137 7.00 -3.96 1.05
CA GLN A 137 7.05 -2.49 1.11
C GLN A 137 8.44 -1.96 0.74
N LEU A 138 9.51 -2.54 1.27
CA LEU A 138 10.88 -2.11 0.94
C LEU A 138 11.25 -2.38 -0.52
N GLU A 139 10.83 -3.51 -1.09
CA GLU A 139 11.04 -3.83 -2.51
C GLU A 139 10.29 -2.84 -3.41
N HIS A 140 9.03 -2.54 -3.09
CA HIS A 140 8.24 -1.55 -3.81
C HIS A 140 8.87 -0.16 -3.73
N LEU A 141 9.22 0.30 -2.52
CA LEU A 141 9.90 1.59 -2.29
C LEU A 141 11.27 1.67 -2.99
N ALA A 142 12.05 0.58 -3.01
CA ALA A 142 13.38 0.56 -3.60
C ALA A 142 13.38 0.97 -5.08
N THR A 143 12.32 0.63 -5.83
CA THR A 143 12.17 1.02 -7.23
C THR A 143 11.86 2.52 -7.40
N ARG A 144 11.25 3.13 -6.37
CA ARG A 144 10.77 4.52 -6.35
C ARG A 144 11.80 5.52 -5.80
N LEU A 145 12.78 5.05 -5.03
CA LEU A 145 13.84 5.89 -4.43
C LEU A 145 14.80 6.54 -5.43
N VAL A 146 14.95 6.01 -6.65
CA VAL A 146 16.01 6.41 -7.59
C VAL A 146 15.89 7.86 -8.08
N ARG A 147 14.71 8.49 -8.01
CA ARG A 147 14.48 9.82 -8.61
C ARG A 147 13.76 10.83 -7.73
N GLY A 148 13.14 10.43 -6.62
CA GLY A 148 12.42 11.37 -5.72
C GLY A 148 13.33 12.44 -5.09
N TRP A 149 14.61 12.12 -4.91
CA TRP A 149 15.56 12.88 -4.10
C TRP A 149 16.56 13.73 -4.92
N THR A 150 16.33 13.91 -6.23
CA THR A 150 17.22 14.73 -7.10
C THR A 150 17.32 16.20 -6.67
N HIS A 151 16.45 16.69 -5.78
CA HIS A 151 16.53 18.05 -5.23
C HIS A 151 17.58 18.19 -4.12
N LEU A 152 17.94 17.11 -3.41
CA LEU A 152 18.96 17.13 -2.35
C LEU A 152 20.39 17.23 -2.91
N GLU A 153 20.64 16.68 -4.10
CA GLU A 153 21.93 16.82 -4.78
C GLU A 153 22.18 18.26 -5.27
N ARG A 154 21.13 18.98 -5.68
CA ARG A 154 21.27 20.36 -6.17
C ARG A 154 21.48 21.40 -5.07
N GLN A 155 20.97 21.17 -3.86
CA GLN A 155 21.19 22.08 -2.72
C GLN A 155 22.61 21.99 -2.12
N LYS A 156 23.36 20.93 -2.44
CA LYS A 156 24.77 20.77 -2.03
C LYS A 156 25.77 20.99 -3.18
N GLY A 157 25.33 21.64 -4.26
CA GLY A 157 26.16 22.04 -5.41
C GLY A 157 27.03 23.27 -5.12
N GLY A 158 27.74 23.28 -3.99
CA GLY A 158 28.72 24.31 -3.64
C GLY A 158 30.08 23.67 -3.39
N ILE A 159 31.02 23.96 -4.30
CA ILE A 159 32.47 23.69 -4.27
C ILE A 159 32.98 23.41 -2.83
N GLY A 160 33.20 22.15 -2.44
CA GLY A 160 33.78 21.88 -1.12
C GLY A 160 33.59 20.52 -0.45
N LEU A 161 32.79 19.60 -0.97
CA LEU A 161 32.63 18.27 -0.34
C LEU A 161 33.76 17.30 -0.74
N ARG A 162 34.97 17.52 -0.20
CA ARG A 162 35.98 16.47 -0.04
C ARG A 162 35.58 15.56 1.12
N GLY A 163 34.57 14.74 0.89
CA GLY A 163 34.14 13.61 1.72
C GLY A 163 34.02 12.35 0.85
N PRO A 164 33.84 11.16 1.43
CA PRO A 164 33.96 9.89 0.70
C PRO A 164 33.06 9.91 -0.53
N GLY A 165 33.59 9.53 -1.70
CA GLY A 165 32.98 9.73 -3.03
C GLY A 165 31.66 8.99 -3.31
N GLU A 166 30.95 8.54 -2.28
CA GLU A 166 29.62 7.91 -2.37
C GLU A 166 28.54 8.99 -2.21
N THR A 167 27.59 9.04 -3.15
CA THR A 167 26.46 9.98 -3.06
C THR A 167 25.49 9.58 -1.92
N GLN A 168 24.74 10.54 -1.38
CA GLN A 168 23.72 10.24 -0.36
C GLN A 168 22.67 9.24 -0.89
N LEU A 169 22.28 9.40 -2.16
CA LEU A 169 21.38 8.47 -2.87
C LEU A 169 21.93 7.04 -2.92
N GLU A 170 23.23 6.90 -3.21
CA GLU A 170 23.88 5.60 -3.27
C GLU A 170 23.95 4.93 -1.89
N THR A 171 24.25 5.72 -0.85
CA THR A 171 24.22 5.27 0.54
C THR A 171 22.84 4.76 0.94
N ASP A 172 21.77 5.51 0.65
CA ASP A 172 20.39 5.12 0.99
C ASP A 172 19.97 3.85 0.24
N ARG A 173 20.29 3.76 -1.05
CA ARG A 173 20.06 2.54 -1.84
C ARG A 173 20.79 1.34 -1.26
N ARG A 174 22.04 1.52 -0.79
CA ARG A 174 22.80 0.47 -0.14
C ARG A 174 22.13 0.02 1.15
N LEU A 175 21.69 0.94 1.99
CA LEU A 175 21.01 0.65 3.26
C LEU A 175 19.70 -0.13 3.04
N VAL A 176 18.88 0.30 2.08
CA VAL A 176 17.64 -0.41 1.72
C VAL A 176 17.93 -1.83 1.23
N ARG A 177 18.92 -2.01 0.34
CA ARG A 177 19.33 -3.36 -0.14
C ARG A 177 19.84 -4.24 0.99
N VAL A 178 20.61 -3.70 1.94
CA VAL A 178 21.08 -4.44 3.12
C VAL A 178 19.89 -4.92 3.95
N ARG A 179 18.88 -4.06 4.15
CA ARG A 179 17.67 -4.40 4.91
C ARG A 179 16.85 -5.48 4.21
N ILE A 180 16.64 -5.38 2.89
CA ILE A 180 15.99 -6.41 2.06
C ILE A 180 16.69 -7.77 2.23
N ARG A 181 18.02 -7.80 2.08
CA ARG A 181 18.80 -9.05 2.27
C ARG A 181 18.63 -9.63 3.67
N ARG A 182 18.60 -8.78 4.71
CA ARG A 182 18.38 -9.22 6.10
C ARG A 182 16.98 -9.82 6.28
N LEU A 183 15.95 -9.23 5.69
CA LEU A 183 14.58 -9.73 5.76
C LEU A 183 14.42 -11.07 5.05
N HIS A 184 15.01 -11.25 3.86
CA HIS A 184 15.03 -12.56 3.19
C HIS A 184 15.63 -13.64 4.09
N ARG A 185 16.82 -13.40 4.67
CA ARG A 185 17.47 -14.36 5.58
C ARG A 185 16.59 -14.71 6.78
N ARG A 186 15.82 -13.76 7.31
CA ARG A 186 14.88 -14.01 8.42
C ARG A 186 13.70 -14.85 7.95
N LEU A 187 13.14 -14.58 6.78
CA LEU A 187 12.05 -15.36 6.20
C LEU A 187 12.47 -16.79 5.89
N ASP A 188 13.70 -17.02 5.41
CA ASP A 188 14.20 -18.37 5.17
C ASP A 188 14.30 -19.20 6.45
N LYS A 189 14.71 -18.59 7.57
CA LYS A 189 14.67 -19.25 8.89
C LYS A 189 13.23 -19.64 9.29
N VAL A 190 12.27 -18.74 9.07
CA VAL A 190 10.85 -19.02 9.37
C VAL A 190 10.30 -20.15 8.48
N ARG A 191 10.69 -20.20 7.20
CA ARG A 191 10.32 -21.28 6.28
C ARG A 191 10.82 -22.64 6.75
N VAL A 192 12.08 -22.72 7.22
CA VAL A 192 12.65 -23.95 7.79
C VAL A 192 11.85 -24.41 9.02
N GLN A 193 11.54 -23.50 9.95
CA GLN A 193 10.71 -23.80 11.12
C GLN A 193 9.31 -24.30 10.73
N ARG A 194 8.66 -23.68 9.73
CA ARG A 194 7.37 -24.14 9.20
C ARG A 194 7.46 -25.53 8.57
N ALA A 195 8.54 -25.85 7.86
CA ALA A 195 8.73 -27.17 7.26
C ALA A 195 8.82 -28.29 8.32
N ILE A 196 9.55 -28.04 9.42
CA ILE A 196 9.64 -28.97 10.56
C ILE A 196 8.24 -29.22 11.16
N ARG A 197 7.48 -28.17 11.42
CA ARG A 197 6.09 -28.28 11.95
C ARG A 197 5.14 -29.02 10.99
N ARG A 198 5.33 -28.88 9.67
CA ARG A 198 4.56 -29.63 8.67
C ARG A 198 4.93 -31.12 8.66
N LYS A 199 6.22 -31.46 8.80
CA LYS A 199 6.69 -32.86 8.86
C LYS A 199 6.07 -33.60 10.06
N ALA A 200 5.93 -32.94 11.21
CA ALA A 200 5.24 -33.52 12.37
C ALA A 200 3.76 -33.81 12.09
N ARG A 201 3.05 -32.87 11.44
CA ARG A 201 1.63 -33.03 11.09
C ARG A 201 1.37 -34.12 10.05
N ARG A 202 2.31 -34.36 9.13
CA ARG A 202 2.23 -35.46 8.14
C ARG A 202 2.30 -36.86 8.76
N LYS A 203 2.76 -37.00 10.00
CA LYS A 203 2.81 -38.29 10.70
C LYS A 203 1.44 -38.73 11.23
N VAL A 204 0.47 -37.82 11.27
CA VAL A 204 -0.91 -38.10 11.71
C VAL A 204 -1.80 -38.10 10.46
N PRO A 205 -2.68 -39.11 10.25
CA PRO A 205 -3.49 -39.23 9.04
C PRO A 205 -4.70 -38.28 9.06
N ILE A 206 -4.44 -36.97 9.12
CA ILE A 206 -5.49 -35.94 9.06
C ILE A 206 -5.48 -35.31 7.67
N ALA A 207 -6.63 -35.33 6.99
CA ALA A 207 -6.82 -34.65 5.71
C ALA A 207 -6.59 -33.14 5.87
N THR A 208 -5.76 -32.57 4.99
CA THR A 208 -5.49 -31.13 4.97
C THR A 208 -6.28 -30.49 3.82
N VAL A 209 -7.18 -29.57 4.15
CA VAL A 209 -8.00 -28.83 3.17
C VAL A 209 -7.62 -27.35 3.21
N SER A 210 -7.57 -26.72 2.04
CA SER A 210 -7.30 -25.28 1.89
C SER A 210 -8.48 -24.59 1.22
N LEU A 211 -8.95 -23.48 1.79
CA LEU A 211 -9.98 -22.64 1.21
C LEU A 211 -9.34 -21.48 0.44
N VAL A 212 -9.64 -21.35 -0.85
CA VAL A 212 -9.10 -20.31 -1.75
C VAL A 212 -10.25 -19.62 -2.47
N GLY A 213 -10.10 -18.34 -2.78
CA GLY A 213 -11.10 -17.50 -3.42
C GLY A 213 -10.85 -16.02 -3.17
N TYR A 214 -11.56 -15.13 -3.88
CA TYR A 214 -11.42 -13.68 -3.73
C TYR A 214 -11.70 -13.19 -2.31
N THR A 215 -11.15 -12.04 -1.96
CA THR A 215 -11.46 -11.33 -0.71
C THR A 215 -12.97 -11.07 -0.64
N ASN A 216 -13.55 -11.27 0.54
CA ASN A 216 -15.00 -11.23 0.77
C ASN A 216 -15.87 -12.27 0.02
N ALA A 217 -15.29 -13.34 -0.56
CA ALA A 217 -16.06 -14.45 -1.16
C ALA A 217 -16.70 -15.42 -0.13
N GLY A 218 -16.82 -15.03 1.15
CA GLY A 218 -17.40 -15.88 2.20
C GLY A 218 -16.49 -16.99 2.74
N LYS A 219 -15.17 -16.96 2.47
CA LYS A 219 -14.21 -17.99 2.96
C LYS A 219 -14.23 -18.14 4.48
N SER A 220 -14.18 -17.02 5.22
CA SER A 220 -14.22 -17.01 6.69
C SER A 220 -15.57 -17.49 7.22
N SER A 221 -16.67 -17.14 6.54
CA SER A 221 -18.02 -17.60 6.88
C SER A 221 -18.17 -19.11 6.74
N LEU A 222 -17.67 -19.68 5.63
CA LEU A 222 -17.65 -21.13 5.42
C LEU A 222 -16.75 -21.83 6.44
N PHE A 223 -15.57 -21.29 6.71
CA PHE A 223 -14.65 -21.83 7.71
C PHE A 223 -15.29 -21.89 9.10
N ASN A 224 -15.92 -20.80 9.55
CA ASN A 224 -16.58 -20.75 10.85
C ASN A 224 -17.73 -21.74 10.94
N ARG A 225 -18.54 -21.88 9.87
CA ARG A 225 -19.64 -22.85 9.84
C ARG A 225 -19.14 -24.30 9.90
N LEU A 226 -18.03 -24.62 9.24
CA LEU A 226 -17.45 -25.96 9.22
C LEU A 226 -16.68 -26.32 10.51
N THR A 227 -16.04 -25.33 11.14
CA THR A 227 -15.13 -25.57 12.27
C THR A 227 -15.67 -25.11 13.63
N GLN A 228 -16.84 -24.45 13.65
CA GLN A 228 -17.38 -23.74 14.82
C GLN A 228 -16.39 -22.73 15.43
N ALA A 229 -15.38 -22.30 14.66
CA ALA A 229 -14.44 -21.28 15.07
C ALA A 229 -15.10 -19.88 15.04
N GLN A 230 -14.54 -18.96 15.82
CA GLN A 230 -14.94 -17.54 15.85
C GLN A 230 -13.91 -16.68 15.10
N VAL A 231 -13.56 -17.05 13.86
CA VAL A 231 -12.71 -16.20 13.02
C VAL A 231 -13.50 -14.94 12.66
N LEU A 232 -12.85 -13.78 12.65
CA LEU A 232 -13.47 -12.51 12.28
C LEU A 232 -14.08 -12.60 10.87
N VAL A 233 -15.38 -12.36 10.76
CA VAL A 233 -16.07 -12.13 9.49
C VAL A 233 -16.44 -10.65 9.47
N ALA A 234 -15.84 -9.90 8.55
CA ALA A 234 -16.15 -8.50 8.34
C ALA A 234 -16.21 -8.25 6.83
N ASP A 235 -17.10 -7.34 6.41
CA ASP A 235 -17.19 -6.82 5.03
C ASP A 235 -16.02 -5.88 4.71
N GLN A 236 -14.81 -6.37 4.95
CA GLN A 236 -13.57 -5.66 4.68
C GLN A 236 -12.61 -6.60 3.95
N LEU A 237 -12.02 -6.10 2.86
CA LEU A 237 -11.09 -6.88 2.05
C LEU A 237 -9.88 -7.27 2.90
N PHE A 238 -9.45 -8.53 2.80
CA PHE A 238 -8.36 -9.13 3.60
C PHE A 238 -8.65 -9.31 5.10
N ALA A 239 -9.92 -9.39 5.53
CA ALA A 239 -10.26 -9.69 6.93
C ALA A 239 -10.19 -11.21 7.15
N THR A 240 -9.05 -11.72 7.64
CA THR A 240 -8.85 -13.13 7.99
C THR A 240 -7.79 -13.28 9.07
#